data_AF-A0A0B7IQN7-F1
#
_entry.id   AF-A0A0B7IQN7-F1
#
_cell.length_a   1.000
_cell.length_b   1.000
_cell.length_c   1.000
_cell.angle_alpha   90.00
_cell.angle_beta   90.00
_cell.angle_gamma   90.00
#
_symmetry.space_group_name_H-M   'P 1'
#
loop_
_entity.id
_entity.type
_entity.pdbx_description
1 polymer ?
#
loop_
_entity_poly.entity_id
_entity_poly.type
_entity_poly.pdbx_seq_one_letter_code
_entity_poly.pdbx_strand_id
1 'polypeptide(L)'
;MSKEKWIMLNYDLGLKGDYESLYCFLDNHKALDCGNCNAALKITISEDSFDAICEEVKNIIVGSVSLNQTDRIYLTLTDENGKMRGKFICGGRKRATWEGFGDVAEQSSDPF
;
A
#
# COMPACT_ATOMS: atom_id res chain seq x y z
N MET A 1 14.06 17.27 7.37
CA MET A 1 14.09 17.75 5.97
C MET A 1 13.19 16.82 5.18
N SER A 2 12.27 17.34 4.37
CA SER A 2 11.43 16.48 3.53
C SER A 2 12.24 15.83 2.40
N LYS A 3 11.93 14.57 2.09
CA LYS A 3 12.57 13.80 1.01
C LYS A 3 11.51 13.23 0.07
N GLU A 4 11.85 13.04 -1.20
CA GLU A 4 11.00 12.26 -2.12
C GLU A 4 11.37 10.78 -2.02
N LYS A 5 10.35 9.91 -1.99
CA LYS A 5 10.55 8.46 -2.02
C LYS A 5 9.59 7.82 -3.02
N TRP A 6 10.11 6.85 -3.78
CA TRP A 6 9.27 6.01 -4.61
C TRP A 6 8.53 5.00 -3.75
N ILE A 7 7.23 4.90 -4.00
CA ILE A 7 6.35 3.92 -3.41
C ILE A 7 5.59 3.19 -4.52
N MET A 8 5.17 1.96 -4.23
CA MET A 8 4.19 1.24 -5.01
C MET A 8 2.94 1.03 -4.16
N LEU A 9 1.80 1.49 -4.67
CA LEU A 9 0.49 1.24 -4.10
C LEU A 9 -0.15 0.06 -4.81
N ASN A 10 -0.59 -0.91 -4.03
CA ASN A 10 -1.43 -2.02 -4.50
C ASN A 10 -2.80 -1.86 -3.84
N TYR A 11 -3.88 -1.81 -4.60
CA TYR A 11 -5.19 -1.42 -4.09
C TYR A 11 -6.32 -2.30 -4.60
N ASP A 12 -7.27 -2.64 -3.73
CA ASP A 12 -8.47 -3.38 -4.08
C ASP A 12 -9.63 -2.80 -3.27
N LEU A 13 -10.46 -1.98 -3.92
CA LEU A 13 -11.57 -1.27 -3.29
C LEU A 13 -12.92 -1.98 -3.58
N GLY A 14 -12.87 -3.23 -4.08
CA GLY A 14 -14.07 -3.97 -4.47
C GLY A 14 -14.87 -3.30 -5.59
N LEU A 15 -16.16 -3.62 -5.71
CA LEU A 15 -17.02 -3.06 -6.79
C LEU A 15 -17.59 -1.67 -6.50
N LYS A 16 -17.61 -1.27 -5.22
CA LYS A 16 -18.21 -0.01 -4.74
C LYS A 16 -17.16 0.94 -4.16
N GLY A 17 -15.90 0.69 -4.48
CA GLY A 17 -14.78 1.50 -4.05
C GLY A 17 -14.85 2.92 -4.61
N ASP A 18 -14.30 3.86 -3.84
CA ASP A 18 -14.08 5.23 -4.30
C ASP A 18 -12.89 5.31 -5.26
N TYR A 19 -13.03 4.67 -6.42
CA TYR A 19 -12.02 4.69 -7.48
C TYR A 19 -11.84 6.07 -8.09
N GLU A 20 -12.89 6.89 -8.12
CA GLU A 20 -12.82 8.24 -8.66
C GLU A 20 -11.79 9.07 -7.87
N SER A 21 -11.94 9.14 -6.54
CA SER A 21 -11.00 9.91 -5.71
C SER A 21 -9.60 9.28 -5.70
N LEU A 22 -9.51 7.95 -5.72
CA LEU A 22 -8.22 7.28 -5.83
C LEU A 22 -7.51 7.61 -7.15
N TYR A 23 -8.22 7.58 -8.28
CA TYR A 23 -7.64 7.88 -9.58
C TYR A 23 -7.26 9.35 -9.70
N CYS A 24 -8.05 10.27 -9.15
CA CYS A 24 -7.64 11.67 -9.01
C CYS A 24 -6.37 11.81 -8.14
N PHE A 25 -6.28 11.09 -7.03
CA PHE A 25 -5.08 11.08 -6.20
C PHE A 25 -3.84 10.60 -6.97
N LEU A 26 -3.97 9.50 -7.72
CA LEU A 26 -2.88 8.95 -8.53
C LEU A 26 -2.46 9.90 -9.67
N ASP A 27 -3.42 10.52 -10.36
CA ASP A 27 -3.16 11.48 -11.43
C ASP A 27 -2.45 12.74 -10.91
N ASN A 28 -2.91 13.28 -9.79
CA ASN A 28 -2.26 14.43 -9.13
C ASN A 28 -0.80 14.17 -8.76
N HIS A 29 -0.44 12.91 -8.48
CA HIS A 29 0.93 12.49 -8.18
C HIS A 29 1.71 12.02 -9.41
N LYS A 30 1.12 12.10 -10.61
CA LYS A 30 1.70 11.60 -11.87
C LYS A 30 2.15 10.15 -11.74
N ALA A 31 1.33 9.34 -11.09
CA ALA A 31 1.63 7.94 -10.85
C ALA A 31 1.80 7.19 -12.19
N LEU A 32 2.72 6.24 -12.19
CA LEU A 32 2.91 5.29 -13.27
C LEU A 32 1.89 4.17 -13.13
N ASP A 33 1.11 3.93 -14.18
CA ASP A 33 0.26 2.74 -14.29
C ASP A 33 1.15 1.49 -14.38
N CYS A 34 1.00 0.59 -13.41
CA CYS A 34 1.75 -0.66 -13.30
C CYS A 34 0.84 -1.88 -13.47
N GLY A 35 -0.29 -1.70 -14.15
CA GLY A 35 -1.31 -2.71 -14.38
C GLY A 35 -2.46 -2.61 -13.38
N ASN A 36 -3.41 -3.52 -13.54
CA ASN A 36 -4.64 -3.53 -12.74
C ASN A 36 -4.31 -3.46 -11.25
N CYS A 37 -4.93 -2.50 -10.56
CA CYS A 37 -4.84 -2.36 -9.12
C CYS A 37 -3.44 -2.02 -8.57
N ASN A 38 -2.51 -1.55 -9.42
CA ASN A 38 -1.13 -1.22 -9.03
C ASN A 38 -0.68 0.12 -9.62
N ALA A 39 -0.04 0.95 -8.80
CA ALA A 39 0.53 2.22 -9.26
C ALA A 39 1.85 2.52 -8.53
N ALA A 40 2.81 3.10 -9.24
CA ALA A 40 4.06 3.59 -8.65
C ALA A 40 4.09 5.11 -8.69
N LEU A 41 4.46 5.75 -7.59
CA LEU A 41 4.51 7.22 -7.51
C LEU A 41 5.61 7.68 -6.56
N LYS A 42 5.99 8.95 -6.70
CA LYS A 42 6.81 9.63 -5.70
C LYS A 42 5.91 10.29 -4.66
N ILE A 43 6.32 10.19 -3.41
CA ILE A 43 5.66 10.90 -2.31
C ILE A 43 6.71 11.64 -1.47
N THR A 44 6.34 12.82 -1.01
CA THR A 44 7.16 13.61 -0.09
C THR A 44 6.92 13.11 1.32
N ILE A 45 8.00 12.76 2.03
CA ILE A 45 7.97 12.22 3.39
C ILE A 45 8.76 13.09 4.34
N SER A 46 8.32 13.11 5.59
CA SER A 46 8.95 13.86 6.68
C SER A 46 10.08 13.07 7.38
N GLU A 47 9.94 11.76 7.45
CA GLU A 47 10.86 10.82 8.09
C GLU A 47 11.18 9.63 7.17
N ASP A 48 12.38 9.05 7.30
CA ASP A 48 12.87 8.01 6.38
C ASP A 48 12.59 6.58 6.86
N SER A 49 12.08 6.41 8.08
CA SER A 49 11.79 5.08 8.62
C SER A 49 10.60 4.45 7.92
N PHE A 50 10.68 3.16 7.62
CA PHE A 50 9.62 2.43 6.92
C PHE A 50 8.23 2.62 7.57
N ASP A 51 8.14 2.52 8.89
CA ASP A 51 6.86 2.62 9.60
C ASP A 51 6.29 4.04 9.59
N ALA A 52 7.14 5.07 9.75
CA ALA A 52 6.69 6.46 9.67
C ALA A 52 6.17 6.79 8.26
N ILE A 53 6.86 6.33 7.21
CA ILE A 53 6.41 6.51 5.83
C ILE A 53 5.06 5.83 5.61
N CYS A 54 4.88 4.61 6.12
CA CYS A 54 3.62 3.90 5.98
C CYS A 54 2.45 4.64 6.64
N GLU A 55 2.64 5.18 7.86
CA GLU A 55 1.60 5.96 8.53
C GLU A 55 1.35 7.31 7.85
N GLU A 56 2.39 7.98 7.34
CA GLU A 56 2.26 9.24 6.61
C GLU A 56 1.46 9.04 5.31
N VAL A 57 1.82 8.03 4.51
CA VAL A 57 1.11 7.69 3.26
C VAL A 57 -0.34 7.26 3.55
N LYS A 58 -0.56 6.47 4.60
CA LYS A 58 -1.90 6.11 5.05
C LYS A 58 -2.74 7.36 5.36
N ASN A 59 -2.20 8.30 6.13
CA ASN A 59 -2.89 9.54 6.49
C ASN A 59 -3.22 10.40 5.25
N ILE A 60 -2.30 10.47 4.29
CA ILE A 60 -2.53 11.17 3.01
C ILE A 60 -3.68 10.52 2.23
N ILE A 61 -3.68 9.19 2.13
CA ILE A 61 -4.70 8.44 1.38
C ILE A 61 -6.07 8.55 2.05
N VAL A 62 -6.18 8.33 3.36
CA VAL A 62 -7.48 8.43 4.06
C VAL A 62 -8.03 9.85 4.08
N GLY A 63 -7.18 10.88 3.91
CA GLY A 63 -7.60 12.26 3.71
C GLY A 63 -8.07 12.57 2.28
N SER A 64 -7.76 11.70 1.31
CA SER A 64 -8.04 11.92 -0.12
C SER A 64 -9.06 10.95 -0.71
N VAL A 65 -9.25 9.77 -0.11
CA VAL A 65 -10.07 8.67 -0.64
C VAL A 65 -10.99 8.14 0.44
N SER A 66 -12.28 7.98 0.13
CA SER A 66 -13.24 7.38 1.05
C SER A 66 -13.11 5.86 1.05
N LEU A 67 -12.57 5.29 2.14
CA LEU A 67 -12.32 3.86 2.25
C LEU A 67 -13.39 3.17 3.11
N ASN A 68 -13.91 2.07 2.59
CA ASN A 68 -14.81 1.15 3.28
C ASN A 68 -14.03 0.04 4.00
N GLN A 69 -14.71 -0.70 4.87
CA GLN A 69 -14.11 -1.82 5.61
C GLN A 69 -13.57 -2.95 4.72
N THR A 70 -14.09 -3.09 3.49
CA THR A 70 -13.67 -4.13 2.55
C THR A 70 -12.52 -3.71 1.66
N ASP A 71 -12.23 -2.42 1.62
CA ASP A 71 -11.19 -1.87 0.77
C ASP A 71 -9.84 -2.27 1.34
N ARG A 72 -8.84 -2.39 0.48
CA ARG A 72 -7.51 -2.86 0.86
C ARG A 72 -6.48 -2.04 0.13
N ILE A 73 -5.55 -1.47 0.87
CA ILE A 73 -4.39 -0.79 0.30
C ILE A 73 -3.13 -1.31 0.98
N TYR A 74 -2.18 -1.72 0.14
CA TYR A 74 -0.85 -2.10 0.53
C TYR A 74 0.14 -1.09 -0.04
N LEU A 75 1.20 -0.88 0.72
CA LEU A 75 2.31 -0.03 0.35
C LEU A 75 3.56 -0.88 0.28
N THR A 76 4.28 -0.79 -0.84
CA THR A 76 5.58 -1.41 -1.01
C THR A 76 6.63 -0.34 -1.27
N LEU A 77 7.73 -0.37 -0.53
CA LEU A 77 8.84 0.55 -0.69
C LEU A 77 10.15 -0.05 -0.18
N THR A 78 11.26 0.54 -0.60
CA THR A 78 12.58 0.27 -0.05
C THR A 78 12.71 0.97 1.31
N ASP A 79 13.04 0.23 2.36
CA ASP A 79 13.28 0.76 3.70
C ASP A 79 14.59 1.54 3.80
N GLU A 80 14.86 2.09 4.98
CA GLU A 80 16.08 2.86 5.29
C GLU A 80 17.39 2.06 5.12
N ASN A 81 17.32 0.72 5.07
CA ASN A 81 18.46 -0.18 4.91
C ASN A 81 18.61 -0.70 3.46
N GLY A 82 17.79 -0.23 2.52
CA GLY A 82 17.82 -0.69 1.14
C GLY A 82 17.04 -1.98 0.88
N LYS A 83 16.27 -2.49 1.86
CA LYS A 83 15.47 -3.71 1.72
C LYS A 83 14.06 -3.38 1.25
N MET A 84 13.57 -4.09 0.24
CA MET A 84 12.17 -3.99 -0.17
C MET A 84 11.25 -4.56 0.91
N ARG A 85 10.25 -3.77 1.33
CA ARG A 85 9.26 -4.16 2.34
C ARG A 85 7.86 -3.75 1.89
N GLY A 86 6.87 -4.57 2.26
CA GLY A 86 5.46 -4.30 2.04
C GLY A 86 4.71 -4.19 3.36
N LYS A 87 3.73 -3.29 3.45
CA LYS A 87 2.83 -3.16 4.61
C LYS A 87 1.39 -2.97 4.15
N PHE A 88 0.48 -3.63 4.86
CA PHE A 88 -0.94 -3.34 4.76
C PHE A 88 -1.24 -2.04 5.53
N ILE A 89 -1.85 -1.05 4.87
CA ILE A 89 -2.05 0.27 5.48
C ILE A 89 -3.53 0.64 5.70
N CYS A 90 -4.46 0.13 4.90
CA CYS A 90 -5.88 0.49 5.02
C CYS A 90 -6.85 -0.69 4.82
N GLY A 91 -7.89 -0.71 5.66
CA GLY A 91 -9.14 -1.49 5.51
C GLY A 91 -9.15 -2.87 6.15
N GLY A 92 -9.77 -3.87 5.50
CA GLY A 92 -9.99 -5.22 6.07
C GLY A 92 -8.98 -6.27 5.60
N ARG A 93 -8.09 -6.73 6.49
CA ARG A 93 -7.14 -7.81 6.18
C ARG A 93 -7.87 -9.15 6.05
N LYS A 94 -7.61 -9.87 4.97
CA LYS A 94 -8.08 -11.25 4.75
C LYS A 94 -6.89 -12.20 4.75
N ARG A 95 -7.14 -13.47 5.09
CA ARG A 95 -6.18 -14.55 4.79
C ARG A 95 -5.89 -14.56 3.30
N ALA A 96 -4.65 -14.89 2.93
CA ALA A 96 -4.28 -14.95 1.53
C ALA A 96 -5.08 -16.06 0.82
N THR A 97 -5.62 -15.76 -0.35
CA THR A 97 -6.54 -16.65 -1.08
C THR A 97 -5.88 -17.96 -1.50
N TRP A 98 -4.56 -17.96 -1.65
CA TRP A 98 -3.75 -19.14 -2.01
C TRP A 98 -3.28 -19.95 -0.79
N GLU A 99 -3.62 -19.56 0.44
CA GLU A 99 -3.30 -20.37 1.62
C GLU A 99 -3.90 -21.78 1.48
N GLY A 100 -3.06 -22.80 1.66
CA GLY A 100 -3.44 -24.21 1.50
C GLY A 100 -3.39 -24.75 0.06
N PHE A 101 -3.08 -23.91 -0.94
CA PHE A 101 -2.92 -24.36 -2.32
C PHE A 101 -1.48 -24.75 -2.69
N GLY A 102 -0.50 -24.45 -1.83
CA GLY A 102 0.91 -24.80 -2.03
C GLY A 102 1.43 -25.77 -0.98
N ASP A 103 2.42 -26.57 -1.35
CA ASP A 103 3.11 -27.52 -0.47
C ASP A 103 4.14 -26.79 0.41
N VAL A 104 3.65 -26.00 1.36
CA VAL A 104 4.51 -25.36 2.36
C VAL A 104 4.67 -26.31 3.54
N ALA A 105 5.86 -26.86 3.75
CA ALA A 105 6.18 -27.55 5.00
C ALA A 105 5.93 -26.59 6.16
N GLU A 106 5.17 -27.01 7.18
CA GLU A 106 4.83 -26.17 8.35
C GLU A 106 6.10 -25.50 8.93
N GLN A 107 6.29 -24.23 8.61
CA GLN A 107 7.17 -23.36 9.39
C GLN A 107 6.29 -22.61 10.38
N SER A 108 6.61 -22.82 11.65
CA SER A 108 5.99 -22.20 12.82
C SER A 108 5.67 -20.74 12.60
N SER A 109 4.43 -20.38 12.92
CA SER A 109 3.85 -19.04 12.99
C SER A 109 4.88 -17.90 13.08
N ASP A 110 5.04 -17.18 11.98
CA ASP A 110 5.81 -15.95 11.92
C ASP A 110 5.10 -14.87 12.78
N PRO A 111 5.81 -14.15 13.67
CA PRO A 111 5.22 -13.26 14.67
C PRO A 111 5.13 -11.81 14.17
N PHE A 112 4.54 -11.59 13.00
CA PHE A 112 4.22 -10.25 12.49
C PHE A 112 2.73 -9.93 12.64
#